data_AF-D3AS44-F1
#
_entry.id   AF-D3AS44-F1
#
_cell.length_a   1.000
_cell.length_b   1.000
_cell.length_c   1.000
_cell.angle_alpha   90.00
_cell.angle_beta   90.00
_cell.angle_gamma   90.00
#
_symmetry.space_group_name_H-M   'P 1'
#
loop_
_entity.id
_entity.type
_entity.pdbx_description
1 polymer ?
#
loop_
_entity_poly.entity_id
_entity_poly.type
_entity_poly.pdbx_seq_one_letter_code
_entity_poly.pdbx_strand_id
1 'polypeptide(L)'
;LPGSTSGKATMVPASLHLCMSSKSENKEAAAKLIDFLINDVEANKIMKAERGMPASDKVRESMESTFDENQKKVSAIVDQAVEYSSANDRPSMAGSSKIQKLLAEYEERMMYQDITPDEAYDELVEAAKLN
;
A
#
# COMPACT_ATOMS: atom_id res chain seq x y z
N LEU A 1 -11.49 15.48 -8.11
CA LEU A 1 -11.31 14.09 -8.58
C LEU A 1 -12.60 13.34 -8.27
N PRO A 2 -13.22 12.66 -9.24
CA PRO A 2 -14.43 11.89 -8.98
C PRO A 2 -14.04 10.69 -8.09
N GLY A 3 -14.23 10.84 -6.78
CA GLY A 3 -14.13 9.75 -5.81
C GLY A 3 -15.36 8.86 -5.89
N SER A 4 -15.21 7.60 -5.48
CA SER A 4 -16.29 6.61 -5.38
C SER A 4 -17.55 7.21 -4.75
N THR A 5 -18.70 7.04 -5.41
CA THR A 5 -20.03 7.37 -4.88
C THR A 5 -20.51 6.40 -3.79
N SER A 6 -19.81 5.28 -3.60
CA SER A 6 -19.96 4.45 -2.42
C SER A 6 -19.14 5.09 -1.30
N GLY A 7 -19.69 5.22 -0.09
CA GLY A 7 -19.02 5.81 1.07
C GLY A 7 -17.80 5.04 1.59
N LYS A 8 -17.13 4.26 0.72
CA LYS A 8 -15.88 3.56 0.97
C LYS A 8 -14.77 4.21 0.17
N ALA A 9 -13.68 4.56 0.86
CA ALA A 9 -12.42 4.97 0.27
C ALA A 9 -11.68 3.76 -0.34
N THR A 10 -10.64 4.04 -1.13
CA THR A 10 -9.67 3.03 -1.58
C THR A 10 -9.07 2.26 -0.41
N MET A 11 -8.60 1.03 -0.65
CA MET A 11 -7.95 0.18 0.33
C MET A 11 -6.84 0.90 1.12
N VAL A 12 -6.60 0.48 2.36
CA VAL A 12 -5.40 0.86 3.14
C VAL A 12 -4.34 -0.22 2.91
N PRO A 13 -3.37 -0.02 1.99
CA PRO A 13 -2.36 -1.03 1.71
C PRO A 13 -1.40 -1.19 2.90
N ALA A 14 -0.84 -2.39 3.04
CA ALA A 14 0.32 -2.56 3.91
C ALA A 14 1.48 -1.70 3.38
N SER A 15 2.14 -0.97 4.28
CA SER A 15 3.33 -0.16 3.98
C SER A 15 4.48 -1.02 3.48
N LEU A 16 4.62 -2.24 4.01
CA LEU A 16 5.69 -3.17 3.68
C LEU A 16 5.18 -4.62 3.80
N HIS A 17 5.60 -5.46 2.86
CA HIS A 17 5.44 -6.91 2.94
C HIS A 17 6.81 -7.56 3.19
N LEU A 18 6.88 -8.42 4.21
CA LEU A 18 8.05 -9.28 4.45
C LEU A 18 7.77 -10.66 3.84
N CYS A 19 8.64 -11.09 2.92
CA CYS A 19 8.46 -12.32 2.17
C CYS A 19 9.64 -13.27 2.38
N MET A 20 9.35 -14.57 2.42
CA MET A 20 10.36 -15.63 2.39
C MET A 20 10.38 -16.28 1.01
N SER A 21 11.57 -16.46 0.43
CA SER A 21 11.73 -17.23 -0.81
C SER A 21 11.27 -18.67 -0.63
N SER A 22 10.47 -19.19 -1.55
CA SER A 22 10.07 -20.60 -1.58
C SER A 22 11.27 -21.55 -1.68
N LYS A 23 12.38 -21.07 -2.24
CA LYS A 23 13.64 -21.80 -2.40
C LYS A 23 14.62 -21.64 -1.23
N SER A 24 14.26 -20.90 -0.17
CA SER A 24 15.14 -20.74 1.00
C SER A 24 15.46 -22.08 1.64
N GLU A 25 16.74 -22.32 1.94
CA GLU A 25 17.19 -23.48 2.72
C GLU A 25 16.92 -23.29 4.22
N ASN A 26 16.77 -22.04 4.68
CA ASN A 26 16.61 -21.67 6.09
C ASN A 26 15.19 -21.18 6.39
N LYS A 27 14.16 -21.95 6.03
CA LYS A 27 12.77 -21.51 6.13
C LYS A 27 12.32 -21.22 7.56
N GLU A 28 12.70 -22.08 8.49
CA GLU A 28 12.32 -21.91 9.90
C GLU A 28 12.95 -20.66 10.53
N ALA A 29 14.25 -20.43 10.27
CA ALA A 29 14.94 -19.23 10.76
C ALA A 29 14.36 -17.95 10.14
N ALA A 30 14.03 -17.98 8.84
CA ALA A 30 13.37 -16.84 8.17
C ALA A 30 11.98 -16.57 8.75
N ALA A 31 11.18 -17.60 9.03
CA ALA A 31 9.88 -17.43 9.68
C ALA A 31 10.01 -16.82 11.08
N LYS A 32 10.97 -17.29 11.88
CA LYS A 32 11.26 -16.72 13.21
C LYS A 32 11.69 -15.25 13.14
N LEU A 33 12.49 -14.89 12.14
CA LEU A 33 12.89 -13.49 11.93
C LEU A 33 11.69 -12.61 11.55
N ILE A 34 10.83 -13.08 10.64
CA ILE A 34 9.61 -12.35 10.25
C ILE A 34 8.69 -12.17 11.46
N ASP A 35 8.49 -13.22 12.26
CA ASP A 35 7.70 -13.15 13.48
C ASP A 35 8.29 -12.17 14.49
N PHE A 36 9.61 -12.20 14.72
CA PHE A 36 10.30 -11.24 15.58
C PHE A 36 10.08 -9.79 15.12
N LEU A 37 10.22 -9.52 13.82
CA LEU A 37 10.05 -8.16 13.28
C LEU A 37 8.61 -7.65 13.41
N ILE A 38 7.60 -8.52 13.35
CA ILE A 38 6.18 -8.13 13.34
C ILE A 38 5.55 -8.17 14.74
N ASN A 39 5.91 -9.14 15.57
CA ASN A 39 5.19 -9.48 16.80
C ASN A 39 6.00 -9.27 18.08
N ASP A 40 7.33 -9.09 18.00
CA ASP A 40 8.14 -8.83 19.19
C ASP A 40 8.03 -7.36 19.62
N VAL A 41 7.60 -7.15 20.87
CA VAL A 41 7.35 -5.82 21.43
C VAL A 41 8.65 -5.04 21.63
N GLU A 42 9.74 -5.69 22.07
CA GLU A 42 11.00 -5.00 22.33
C GLU A 42 11.68 -4.60 21.01
N ALA A 43 11.63 -5.47 20.00
CA ALA A 43 12.07 -5.15 18.64
C ALA A 43 11.32 -3.93 18.09
N ASN A 44 10.00 -3.92 18.22
CA ASN A 44 9.18 -2.83 17.71
C ASN A 44 9.37 -1.54 18.53
N LYS A 45 9.63 -1.58 19.84
CA LYS A 45 10.02 -0.39 20.61
C LYS A 45 11.28 0.28 20.09
N ILE A 46 12.25 -0.50 19.62
CA ILE A 46 13.48 0.01 18.99
C ILE A 46 13.17 0.60 17.62
N MET A 47 12.43 -0.13 16.78
CA MET A 47 12.10 0.27 15.41
C MET A 47 11.07 1.41 15.32
N LYS A 48 10.25 1.55 16.37
CA LYS A 48 9.06 2.42 16.40
C LYS A 48 8.16 2.16 15.19
N ALA A 49 7.36 3.15 14.78
CA ALA A 49 6.50 3.07 13.60
C ALA A 49 7.20 3.51 12.29
N GLU A 50 8.51 3.26 12.14
CA GLU A 50 9.27 3.73 10.97
C GLU A 50 8.84 3.04 9.66
N ARG A 51 8.39 1.79 9.74
CA ARG A 51 7.86 1.02 8.59
C ARG A 51 6.35 1.13 8.48
N GLY A 52 5.76 2.21 8.97
CA GLY A 52 4.32 2.37 9.16
C GLY A 52 3.85 1.86 10.51
N MET A 53 2.54 1.96 10.74
CA MET A 53 1.95 1.54 12.02
C MET A 53 1.99 0.02 12.17
N PRO A 54 2.45 -0.52 13.31
CA PRO A 54 2.50 -1.97 13.54
C PRO A 54 1.15 -2.62 13.28
N ALA A 55 1.12 -3.69 12.48
CA ALA A 55 -0.10 -4.40 12.13
C ALA A 55 -0.67 -5.24 13.28
N SER A 56 0.17 -5.59 14.26
CA SER A 56 -0.24 -6.33 15.46
C SER A 56 -0.81 -5.37 16.50
N ASP A 57 -2.09 -5.55 16.86
CA ASP A 57 -2.77 -4.75 17.88
C ASP A 57 -2.02 -4.79 19.21
N LYS A 58 -1.55 -5.98 19.61
CA LYS A 58 -0.73 -6.18 20.81
C LYS A 58 0.53 -5.31 20.82
N VAL A 59 1.24 -5.24 19.70
CA VAL A 59 2.45 -4.41 19.59
C VAL A 59 2.07 -2.93 19.64
N ARG A 60 1.02 -2.54 18.90
CA ARG A 60 0.55 -1.15 18.83
C ARG A 60 0.12 -0.61 20.20
N GLU A 61 -0.70 -1.36 20.94
CA GLU A 61 -1.13 -1.04 22.30
C GLU A 61 0.06 -0.88 23.26
N SER A 62 1.05 -1.78 23.17
CA SER A 62 2.22 -1.75 24.06
C SER A 62 3.15 -0.54 23.83
N MET A 63 3.00 0.14 22.69
CA MET A 63 3.87 1.23 22.23
C MET A 63 3.17 2.59 22.17
N GLU A 64 1.87 2.67 22.39
CA GLU A 64 1.08 3.90 22.25
C GLU A 64 1.64 5.06 23.08
N SER A 65 2.15 4.77 24.28
CA SER A 65 2.79 5.74 25.17
C SER A 65 4.15 6.24 24.68
N THR A 66 4.80 5.49 23.78
CA THR A 66 6.11 5.82 23.20
C THR A 66 6.01 6.67 21.93
N PHE A 67 4.81 6.82 21.38
CA PHE A 67 4.57 7.60 20.17
C PHE A 67 4.63 9.09 20.44
N ASP A 68 5.30 9.81 19.53
CA ASP A 68 5.25 11.27 19.50
C ASP A 68 3.90 11.78 18.95
N GLU A 69 3.69 13.10 18.98
CA GLU A 69 2.44 13.72 18.54
C GLU A 69 2.10 13.45 17.07
N ASN A 70 3.11 13.34 16.20
CA ASN A 70 2.89 13.07 14.79
C ASN A 70 2.51 11.62 14.56
N GLN A 71 3.17 10.69 15.25
CA GLN A 71 2.84 9.27 15.21
C GLN A 71 1.42 8.99 15.70
N LYS A 72 0.97 9.68 16.75
CA LYS A 72 -0.42 9.59 17.22
C LYS A 72 -1.43 10.09 16.19
N LYS A 73 -1.13 11.22 15.51
CA LYS A 73 -1.97 11.73 14.41
C LYS A 73 -2.04 10.74 13.25
N VAL A 74 -0.90 10.15 12.87
CA VAL A 74 -0.85 9.11 11.83
C VAL A 74 -1.69 7.90 12.25
N SER A 75 -1.60 7.45 13.51
CA SER A 75 -2.48 6.37 14.02
C SER A 75 -3.94 6.68 13.79
N ALA A 76 -4.39 7.84 14.26
CA ALA A 76 -5.80 8.21 14.20
C ALA A 76 -6.30 8.29 12.75
N ILE A 77 -5.48 8.82 11.82
CA ILE A 77 -5.84 8.87 10.39
C ILE A 77 -5.92 7.47 9.79
N VAL A 78 -4.98 6.59 10.11
CA VAL A 78 -4.97 5.21 9.62
C VAL A 78 -6.17 4.43 10.15
N ASP A 79 -6.46 4.55 11.45
CA ASP A 79 -7.58 3.87 12.10
C ASP A 79 -8.91 4.34 11.51
N GLN A 80 -9.06 5.66 11.30
CA GLN A 80 -10.22 6.22 10.59
C GLN A 80 -10.28 5.71 9.14
N ALA A 81 -9.17 5.69 8.40
CA ALA A 81 -9.16 5.24 7.02
C ALA A 81 -9.58 3.76 6.88
N VAL A 82 -9.21 2.92 7.85
CA VAL A 82 -9.61 1.49 7.87
C VAL A 82 -11.12 1.34 8.00
N GLU A 83 -11.81 2.16 8.82
CA GLU A 83 -13.27 2.13 8.96
C GLU A 83 -14.02 2.35 7.63
N TYR A 84 -13.44 3.16 6.74
CA TYR A 84 -14.01 3.47 5.42
C TYR A 84 -13.33 2.71 4.27
N SER A 85 -12.43 1.77 4.54
CA SER A 85 -11.64 1.11 3.50
C SER A 85 -12.42 0.01 2.75
N SER A 86 -12.06 -0.20 1.48
CA SER A 86 -12.45 -1.39 0.71
C SER A 86 -11.55 -2.59 1.06
N ALA A 87 -11.96 -3.79 0.63
CA ALA A 87 -11.07 -4.94 0.64
C ALA A 87 -9.80 -4.66 -0.20
N ASN A 88 -8.71 -5.36 0.12
CA ASN A 88 -7.48 -5.27 -0.66
C ASN A 88 -7.73 -5.60 -2.13
N ASP A 89 -7.08 -4.84 -3.00
CA ASP A 89 -7.11 -5.06 -4.44
C ASP A 89 -6.58 -6.44 -4.78
N ARG A 90 -7.07 -6.97 -5.91
CA ARG A 90 -6.55 -8.21 -6.48
C ARG A 90 -5.09 -7.98 -6.89
N PRO A 91 -4.24 -9.04 -6.87
CA PRO A 91 -2.90 -8.96 -7.45
C PRO A 91 -2.96 -8.39 -8.86
N SER A 92 -1.98 -7.55 -9.17
CA SER A 92 -1.83 -6.93 -10.49
C SER A 92 -1.86 -8.00 -11.59
N MET A 93 -2.63 -7.76 -12.65
CA MET A 93 -2.77 -8.69 -13.76
C MET A 93 -1.49 -8.68 -14.63
N ALA A 94 -1.28 -9.74 -15.40
CA ALA A 94 -0.25 -9.71 -16.44
C ALA A 94 -0.51 -8.53 -17.39
N GLY A 95 0.54 -7.78 -17.75
CA GLY A 95 0.41 -6.60 -18.61
C GLY A 95 0.05 -5.29 -17.89
N SER A 96 -0.32 -5.31 -16.60
CA SER A 96 -0.64 -4.08 -15.85
C SER A 96 0.52 -3.07 -15.81
N SER A 97 1.77 -3.53 -15.80
CA SER A 97 2.94 -2.63 -15.86
C SER A 97 3.06 -1.87 -17.17
N LYS A 98 2.57 -2.43 -18.29
CA LYS A 98 2.52 -1.75 -19.59
C LYS A 98 1.46 -0.65 -19.57
N ILE A 99 0.28 -0.94 -19.02
CA ILE A 99 -0.82 0.02 -18.89
C ILE A 99 -0.41 1.18 -17.97
N GLN A 100 0.25 0.90 -16.84
CA GLN A 100 0.74 1.96 -15.93
C GLN A 100 1.76 2.90 -16.60
N LYS A 101 2.65 2.37 -17.45
CA LYS A 101 3.59 3.20 -18.21
C LYS A 101 2.88 4.10 -19.22
N LEU A 102 1.91 3.56 -19.95
CA LEU A 102 1.10 4.34 -20.88
C LEU A 102 0.32 5.42 -20.14
N LEU A 103 -0.28 5.11 -18.99
CA LEU A 103 -1.00 6.10 -18.18
C LEU A 103 -0.08 7.27 -17.81
N ALA A 104 1.14 7.00 -17.34
CA ALA A 104 2.11 8.03 -16.98
C ALA A 104 2.54 8.90 -18.19
N GLU A 105 2.78 8.27 -19.35
CA GLU A 105 3.14 8.97 -20.59
C GLU A 105 2.01 9.90 -21.07
N TYR A 106 0.78 9.41 -21.06
CA TYR A 106 -0.38 10.18 -21.49
C TYR A 106 -0.76 11.28 -20.48
N GLU A 107 -0.55 11.04 -19.18
CA GLU A 107 -0.64 12.09 -18.15
C GLU A 107 0.34 13.24 -18.43
N GLU A 108 1.59 12.92 -18.77
CA GLU A 108 2.60 13.91 -19.12
C GLU A 108 2.23 14.70 -20.38
N ARG A 109 1.78 14.02 -21.44
CA ARG A 109 1.32 14.67 -22.69
C ARG A 109 0.11 15.59 -22.47
N MET A 110 -0.84 15.19 -21.62
CA MET A 110 -1.96 16.06 -21.23
C MET A 110 -1.46 17.29 -20.46
N MET A 111 -0.49 17.14 -19.56
CA MET A 111 0.09 18.26 -18.81
C MET A 111 0.80 19.27 -19.73
N TYR A 112 1.45 18.80 -20.80
CA TYR A 112 2.03 19.66 -21.84
C TYR A 112 1.02 20.20 -22.85
N GLN A 113 -0.26 19.81 -22.75
CA GLN A 113 -1.33 20.20 -23.66
C GLN A 113 -1.14 19.69 -25.10
N ASP A 114 -0.33 18.64 -25.28
CA ASP A 114 -0.10 18.00 -26.58
C ASP A 114 -1.29 17.15 -27.04
N ILE A 115 -2.12 16.72 -26.08
CA ILE A 115 -3.33 15.92 -26.31
C ILE A 115 -4.44 16.32 -25.33
N THR A 116 -5.67 15.97 -25.70
CA THR A 116 -6.86 16.12 -24.85
C THR A 116 -7.07 14.89 -23.94
N PRO A 117 -7.86 15.03 -22.85
CA PRO A 117 -8.27 13.89 -22.04
C PRO A 117 -9.04 12.81 -22.79
N ASP A 118 -9.84 13.19 -23.79
CA ASP A 118 -10.62 12.25 -24.60
C ASP A 118 -9.70 11.40 -25.51
N GLU A 119 -8.69 12.03 -26.14
CA GLU A 119 -7.68 11.31 -26.93
C GLU A 119 -6.83 10.37 -26.05
N ALA A 120 -6.48 10.80 -24.84
CA ALA A 120 -5.78 9.94 -23.89
C ALA A 120 -6.64 8.74 -23.44
N TYR A 121 -7.94 8.96 -23.24
CA TYR A 121 -8.88 7.90 -22.89
C TYR A 121 -8.98 6.83 -23.97
N ASP A 122 -9.16 7.24 -25.24
CA ASP A 122 -9.30 6.31 -26.36
C ASP A 122 -8.07 5.40 -26.50
N GLU A 123 -6.88 5.98 -26.39
CA GLU A 123 -5.59 5.26 -26.46
C GLU A 123 -5.42 4.27 -25.29
N LEU A 124 -5.76 4.68 -24.07
CA LEU A 124 -5.66 3.83 -22.89
C LEU A 124 -6.67 2.68 -22.91
N VAL A 125 -7.89 2.93 -23.38
CA VAL A 125 -8.92 1.88 -23.54
C VAL A 125 -8.49 0.87 -24.58
N GLU A 126 -7.92 1.30 -25.71
CA GLU A 126 -7.43 0.38 -26.73
C GLU A 126 -6.25 -0.47 -26.22
N ALA A 127 -5.31 0.16 -25.50
CA ALA A 127 -4.21 -0.57 -24.86
C ALA A 127 -4.67 -1.59 -23.81
N ALA A 128 -5.77 -1.30 -23.11
CA ALA A 128 -6.35 -2.19 -22.10
C ALA A 128 -7.05 -3.42 -22.69
N LYS A 129 -7.52 -3.36 -23.94
CA LYS A 129 -8.14 -4.52 -24.64
C LYS A 129 -7.12 -5.57 -25.10
N LEU A 130 -5.84 -5.20 -25.18
CA LEU A 130 -4.76 -6.03 -25.74
C LEU A 130 -4.12 -7.00 -24.71
N ASN A 131 -4.66 -7.10 -23.50
CA ASN A 131 -4.27 -8.10 -22.48
C ASN A 131 -5.50 -8.79 -21.90
#